data_AF-A0A9D8ICB4-F1
#
_entry.id   AF-A0A9D8ICB4-F1
#
_cell.length_a   1.000
_cell.length_b   1.000
_cell.length_c   1.000
_cell.angle_alpha   90.00
_cell.angle_beta   90.00
_cell.angle_gamma   90.00
#
_symmetry.space_group_name_H-M   'P 1'
#
loop_
_entity.id
_entity.type
_entity.pdbx_description
1 polymer ?
#
loop_
_entity_poly.entity_id
_entity_poly.type
_entity_poly.pdbx_seq_one_letter_code
_entity_poly.pdbx_strand_id
1 'polypeptide(L)'
;MRKITLSDVNRWKKNSFELALRLGYKQKILSSVLHTARYSVLPGYPPEGNWYGWCKYHPSHPEIAVYEYNLSTHFSESNVIKSALLKKGMPSAQADEIINKLRPVSPEDFFEVFNQSGMDHEAIGHLYHRMDGQDCSEKAAVRVQIQLAHERRYLAWELIREVMPAVLGYQFNIAEFNKTQ
;
A
#
# COMPACT_ATOMS: atom_id res chain seq x y z
N MET A 1 -19.73 -0.62 6.81
CA MET A 1 -18.47 -0.59 6.05
C MET A 1 -18.75 -0.91 4.59
N ARG A 2 -18.20 -0.14 3.65
CA ARG A 2 -18.27 -0.43 2.21
C ARG A 2 -17.29 -1.57 1.87
N LYS A 3 -17.74 -2.53 1.06
CA LYS A 3 -16.89 -3.58 0.49
C LYS A 3 -16.05 -3.03 -0.67
N ILE A 4 -14.80 -3.47 -0.77
CA ILE A 4 -14.00 -3.32 -1.98
C ILE A 4 -14.56 -4.24 -3.05
N THR A 5 -14.75 -3.69 -4.25
CA THR A 5 -15.25 -4.45 -5.39
C THR A 5 -14.14 -4.64 -6.43
N LEU A 6 -14.36 -5.58 -7.36
CA LEU A 6 -13.46 -5.72 -8.52
C LEU A 6 -13.43 -4.43 -9.38
N SER A 7 -14.51 -3.65 -9.38
CA SER A 7 -14.53 -2.34 -10.05
C SER A 7 -13.53 -1.37 -9.41
N ASP A 8 -13.45 -1.35 -8.08
CA ASP A 8 -12.48 -0.52 -7.35
C ASP A 8 -11.05 -0.93 -7.68
N VAL A 9 -10.76 -2.22 -7.61
CA VAL A 9 -9.44 -2.78 -7.93
C VAL A 9 -9.03 -2.44 -9.37
N ASN A 10 -9.95 -2.57 -10.33
CA ASN A 10 -9.66 -2.23 -11.72
C ASN A 10 -9.41 -0.73 -11.94
N ARG A 11 -10.15 0.14 -11.23
CA ARG A 11 -9.92 1.59 -11.25
C ARG A 11 -8.56 1.93 -10.67
N TRP A 12 -8.21 1.38 -9.51
CA TRP A 12 -6.90 1.58 -8.89
C TRP A 12 -5.78 1.11 -9.79
N LYS A 13 -5.92 -0.09 -10.36
CA LYS A 13 -4.97 -0.64 -11.34
C LYS A 13 -4.73 0.34 -12.48
N LYS A 14 -5.79 0.86 -13.11
CA LYS A 14 -5.65 1.84 -14.19
C LYS A 14 -4.88 3.09 -13.72
N ASN A 15 -5.29 3.68 -12.61
CA ASN A 15 -4.67 4.89 -12.06
C ASN A 15 -3.17 4.70 -11.75
N SER A 16 -2.81 3.56 -11.16
CA SER A 16 -1.42 3.23 -10.81
C SER A 16 -0.54 3.05 -12.03
N PHE A 17 -1.07 2.41 -13.08
CA PHE A 17 -0.33 2.17 -14.32
C PHE A 17 -0.15 3.46 -15.14
N GLU A 18 -1.20 4.29 -15.24
CA GLU A 18 -1.10 5.61 -15.86
C GLU A 18 -0.07 6.48 -15.15
N LEU A 19 -0.02 6.42 -13.82
CA LEU A 19 0.98 7.12 -13.05
C LEU A 19 2.40 6.57 -13.27
N ALA A 20 2.59 5.25 -13.25
CA ALA A 20 3.88 4.63 -13.50
C ALA A 20 4.41 5.01 -14.90
N LEU A 21 3.55 5.04 -15.92
CA LEU A 21 3.94 5.50 -17.26
C LEU A 21 4.46 6.94 -17.25
N ARG A 22 3.78 7.86 -16.54
CA ARG A 22 4.24 9.25 -16.40
C ARG A 22 5.58 9.36 -15.68
N LEU A 23 5.87 8.43 -14.78
CA LEU A 23 7.15 8.32 -14.07
C LEU A 23 8.26 7.68 -14.90
N GLY A 24 8.01 7.30 -16.15
CA GLY A 24 9.01 6.73 -17.05
C GLY A 24 9.18 5.21 -16.96
N TYR A 25 8.27 4.51 -16.28
CA TYR A 25 8.25 3.04 -16.29
C TYR A 25 7.98 2.53 -17.71
N LYS A 26 8.64 1.43 -18.09
CA LYS A 26 8.62 0.91 -19.47
C LYS A 26 7.23 0.38 -19.80
N GLN A 27 6.58 1.01 -20.78
CA GLN A 27 5.23 0.62 -21.24
C GLN A 27 5.13 -0.86 -21.58
N LYS A 28 6.12 -1.42 -22.29
CA LYS A 28 6.13 -2.84 -22.65
C LYS A 28 6.02 -3.76 -21.43
N ILE A 29 6.71 -3.42 -20.34
CA ILE A 29 6.72 -4.22 -19.11
C ILE A 29 5.44 -4.03 -18.34
N LEU A 30 4.94 -2.79 -18.22
CA LEU A 30 3.63 -2.53 -17.64
C LEU A 30 2.53 -3.30 -18.36
N SER A 31 2.52 -3.32 -19.70
CA SER A 31 1.59 -4.16 -20.47
C SER A 31 1.74 -5.64 -20.13
N SER A 32 2.97 -6.15 -19.99
CA SER A 32 3.21 -7.53 -19.53
C SER A 32 2.63 -7.78 -18.15
N VAL A 33 2.78 -6.85 -17.20
CA VAL A 33 2.17 -6.98 -15.86
C VAL A 33 0.65 -7.06 -15.97
N LEU A 34 0.00 -6.20 -16.76
CA LEU A 34 -1.46 -6.23 -16.96
C LEU A 34 -1.96 -7.54 -17.56
N HIS A 35 -1.18 -8.16 -18.44
CA HIS A 35 -1.53 -9.44 -19.08
C HIS A 35 -1.23 -10.65 -18.20
N THR A 36 -0.18 -10.60 -17.41
CA THR A 36 0.27 -11.74 -16.61
C THR A 36 -0.47 -11.80 -15.27
N ALA A 37 -0.73 -10.63 -14.67
CA ALA A 37 -1.28 -10.57 -13.32
C ALA A 37 -2.80 -10.73 -13.31
N ARG A 38 -3.29 -11.68 -12.50
CA ARG A 38 -4.72 -11.72 -12.14
C ARG A 38 -4.98 -10.71 -11.01
N TYR A 39 -6.01 -9.90 -11.17
CA TYR A 39 -6.51 -9.03 -10.09
C TYR A 39 -7.79 -9.62 -9.52
N SER A 40 -7.85 -9.72 -8.20
CA SER A 40 -8.99 -10.34 -7.51
C SER A 40 -9.30 -9.64 -6.19
N VAL A 41 -10.51 -9.92 -5.70
CA VAL A 41 -10.93 -9.52 -4.36
C VAL A 41 -11.05 -10.79 -3.51
N LEU A 42 -10.37 -10.80 -2.36
CA LEU A 42 -10.45 -11.89 -1.39
C LEU A 42 -11.57 -11.62 -0.40
N PRO A 43 -12.36 -12.63 -0.03
CA PRO A 43 -13.38 -12.46 1.00
C PRO A 43 -12.75 -12.19 2.36
N GLY A 44 -13.45 -11.40 3.19
CA GLY A 44 -13.05 -11.13 4.57
C GLY A 44 -12.02 -10.02 4.77
N TYR A 45 -11.39 -10.04 5.95
CA TYR A 45 -10.39 -9.07 6.40
C TYR A 45 -8.97 -9.60 6.18
N PRO A 46 -7.97 -8.70 6.07
CA PRO A 46 -6.57 -9.12 6.04
C PRO A 46 -6.16 -9.85 7.34
N PRO A 47 -4.99 -10.53 7.34
CA PRO A 47 -4.46 -11.17 8.54
C PRO A 47 -4.32 -10.21 9.70
N GLU A 48 -4.46 -10.73 10.92
CA GLU A 48 -4.40 -9.95 12.15
C GLU A 48 -3.15 -9.05 12.23
N GLY A 49 -3.33 -7.84 12.75
CA GLY A 49 -2.28 -6.82 12.82
C GLY A 49 -2.15 -5.97 11.54
N ASN A 50 -2.83 -6.32 10.45
CA ASN A 50 -2.93 -5.46 9.27
C ASN A 50 -4.26 -4.70 9.29
N TRP A 51 -4.20 -3.38 9.39
CA TRP A 51 -5.38 -2.52 9.35
C TRP A 51 -5.51 -1.74 8.04
N TYR A 52 -4.41 -1.62 7.29
CA TYR A 52 -4.32 -0.98 5.98
C TYR A 52 -4.56 -2.00 4.84
N GLY A 53 -4.54 -1.52 3.60
CA GLY A 53 -4.79 -2.29 2.40
C GLY A 53 -3.67 -3.28 2.10
N TRP A 54 -3.75 -4.46 2.70
CA TRP A 54 -2.86 -5.57 2.39
C TRP A 54 -3.24 -6.20 1.05
N CYS A 55 -2.25 -6.33 0.18
CA CYS A 55 -2.38 -7.06 -1.08
C CYS A 55 -1.51 -8.32 -1.00
N LYS A 56 -1.98 -9.44 -1.56
CA LYS A 56 -1.17 -10.65 -1.64
C LYS A 56 -0.58 -10.75 -3.04
N TYR A 57 0.72 -10.98 -3.12
CA TYR A 57 1.42 -11.39 -4.33
C TYR A 57 1.87 -12.85 -4.26
N HIS A 58 1.60 -13.61 -5.32
CA HIS A 58 2.10 -14.98 -5.44
C HIS A 58 3.15 -15.07 -6.56
N PRO A 59 4.44 -15.26 -6.23
CA PRO A 59 5.55 -15.30 -7.18
C PRO A 59 5.40 -16.26 -8.38
N SER A 60 4.78 -17.42 -8.18
CA SER A 60 4.62 -18.45 -9.23
C SER A 60 3.35 -18.30 -10.05
N HIS A 61 2.39 -17.50 -9.57
CA HIS A 61 1.10 -17.25 -10.20
C HIS A 61 0.75 -15.80 -9.90
N PRO A 62 1.28 -14.83 -10.67
CA PRO A 62 1.18 -13.43 -10.31
C PRO A 62 -0.29 -13.05 -10.18
N GLU A 63 -0.73 -12.99 -8.93
CA GLU A 63 -2.05 -12.59 -8.53
C GLU A 63 -1.85 -11.44 -7.57
N ILE A 64 -2.57 -10.35 -7.81
CA ILE A 64 -2.63 -9.18 -6.95
C ILE A 64 -4.03 -9.18 -6.34
N ALA A 65 -4.12 -9.67 -5.12
CA ALA A 65 -5.39 -9.92 -4.45
C ALA A 65 -5.59 -8.97 -3.28
N VAL A 66 -6.71 -8.23 -3.29
CA VAL A 66 -7.07 -7.25 -2.26
C VAL A 66 -8.21 -7.79 -1.40
N TYR A 67 -8.15 -7.68 -0.08
CA TYR A 67 -9.25 -8.10 0.79
C TYR A 67 -10.48 -7.22 0.62
N GLU A 68 -11.69 -7.79 0.61
CA GLU A 68 -12.94 -7.03 0.41
C GLU A 68 -13.22 -6.04 1.55
N TYR A 69 -12.54 -6.21 2.69
CA TYR A 69 -12.58 -5.31 3.82
C TYR A 69 -11.17 -4.90 4.27
N ASN A 70 -11.07 -3.69 4.83
CA ASN A 70 -9.93 -3.26 5.62
C ASN A 70 -10.44 -2.46 6.83
N LEU A 71 -9.59 -2.28 7.83
CA LEU A 71 -9.97 -1.58 9.06
C LEU A 71 -9.73 -0.07 9.00
N SER A 72 -9.28 0.47 7.86
CA SER A 72 -9.03 1.92 7.74
C SER A 72 -10.31 2.76 7.80
N THR A 73 -11.48 2.18 7.50
CA THR A 73 -12.77 2.87 7.74
C THR A 73 -13.17 2.95 9.21
N HIS A 74 -12.51 2.18 10.09
CA HIS A 74 -12.65 2.29 11.55
C HIS A 74 -11.64 3.27 12.14
N PHE A 75 -11.12 4.22 11.36
CA PHE A 75 -10.14 5.19 11.86
C PHE A 75 -10.67 6.03 13.04
N SER A 76 -11.98 6.31 13.07
CA SER A 76 -12.66 6.94 14.20
C SER A 76 -12.59 6.12 15.50
N GLU A 77 -12.35 4.82 15.40
CA GLU A 77 -12.11 3.89 16.50
C GLU A 77 -10.60 3.69 16.69
N SER A 78 -9.89 4.75 17.07
CA SER A 78 -8.42 4.78 17.18
C SER A 78 -7.79 3.60 17.93
N ASN A 79 -8.55 2.96 18.84
CA ASN A 79 -8.14 1.76 19.56
C ASN A 79 -7.92 0.54 18.65
N VAL A 80 -8.70 0.37 17.59
CA VAL A 80 -8.57 -0.76 16.64
C VAL A 80 -7.24 -0.66 15.91
N ILE A 81 -6.90 0.54 15.41
CA ILE A 81 -5.64 0.80 14.73
C ILE A 81 -4.47 0.67 15.69
N LYS A 82 -4.60 1.22 16.90
CA LYS A 82 -3.58 1.07 17.95
C LYS A 82 -3.31 -0.40 18.23
N SER A 83 -4.36 -1.19 18.46
CA SER A 83 -4.22 -2.63 18.70
C SER A 83 -3.55 -3.36 17.54
N ALA A 84 -3.86 -3.01 16.29
CA ALA A 84 -3.21 -3.60 15.12
C ALA A 84 -1.71 -3.27 15.05
N LEU A 85 -1.34 -2.00 15.28
CA LEU A 85 0.05 -1.56 15.31
C LEU A 85 0.85 -2.23 16.44
N LEU A 86 0.27 -2.30 17.65
CA LEU A 86 0.88 -2.98 18.79
C LEU A 86 1.13 -4.47 18.51
N LYS A 87 0.16 -5.16 17.87
CA LYS A 87 0.30 -6.57 17.48
C LYS A 87 1.40 -6.81 16.44
N LYS A 88 1.72 -5.80 15.63
CA LYS A 88 2.88 -5.81 14.71
C LYS A 88 4.21 -5.54 15.41
N GLY A 89 4.21 -5.34 16.73
CA GLY A 89 5.42 -5.09 17.52
C GLY A 89 5.78 -3.61 17.66
N MET A 90 4.90 -2.70 17.23
CA MET A 90 5.13 -1.27 17.37
C MET A 90 5.03 -0.83 18.85
N PRO A 91 6.00 -0.10 19.41
CA PRO A 91 5.88 0.52 20.73
C PRO A 91 4.65 1.41 20.84
N SER A 92 4.01 1.44 22.01
CA SER A 92 2.76 2.21 22.21
C SER A 92 2.91 3.70 21.89
N ALA A 93 4.01 4.33 22.31
CA ALA A 93 4.24 5.75 22.05
C ALA A 93 4.33 6.04 20.54
N GLN A 94 4.94 5.13 19.77
CA GLN A 94 5.01 5.23 18.31
C GLN A 94 3.63 5.03 17.67
N ALA A 95 2.85 4.05 18.16
CA ALA A 95 1.50 3.84 17.67
C ALA A 95 0.60 5.07 17.89
N ASP A 96 0.73 5.73 19.05
CA ASP A 96 0.01 6.97 19.35
C ASP A 96 0.43 8.12 18.42
N GLU A 97 1.72 8.25 18.10
CA GLU A 97 2.20 9.25 17.15
C GLU A 97 1.62 9.03 15.74
N ILE A 98 1.64 7.80 15.23
CA ILE A 98 1.07 7.46 13.92
C ILE A 98 -0.43 7.77 13.89
N ILE A 99 -1.17 7.38 14.92
CA ILE A 99 -2.60 7.66 15.01
C ILE A 99 -2.85 9.17 14.97
N ASN A 100 -2.09 9.95 15.73
CA ASN A 100 -2.23 11.40 15.75
C ASN A 100 -1.92 12.05 14.41
N LYS A 101 -0.90 11.56 13.67
CA LYS A 101 -0.59 12.04 12.32
C LYS A 101 -1.72 11.78 11.32
N LEU A 102 -2.43 10.67 11.49
CA LEU A 102 -3.49 10.25 10.59
C LEU A 102 -4.85 10.90 10.89
N ARG A 103 -5.09 11.40 12.12
CA ARG A 103 -6.34 12.09 12.53
C ARG A 103 -6.89 13.16 11.57
N PRO A 104 -6.07 13.96 10.85
CA PRO A 104 -6.59 15.01 9.98
C PRO A 104 -7.30 14.52 8.70
N VAL A 105 -7.22 13.24 8.37
CA VAL A 105 -7.77 12.67 7.13
C VAL A 105 -8.95 11.76 7.44
N SER A 106 -9.97 11.80 6.57
CA SER A 106 -11.18 11.02 6.80
C SER A 106 -10.90 9.50 6.68
N PRO A 107 -11.62 8.65 7.44
CA PRO A 107 -11.53 7.20 7.29
C PRO A 107 -11.79 6.73 5.84
N GLU A 108 -12.68 7.42 5.12
CA GLU A 108 -13.02 7.14 3.73
C GLU A 108 -11.85 7.43 2.77
N ASP A 109 -11.12 8.52 2.98
CA ASP A 109 -9.95 8.84 2.16
C ASP A 109 -8.85 7.79 2.37
N PHE A 110 -8.64 7.35 3.61
CA PHE A 110 -7.71 6.28 3.92
C PHE A 110 -8.11 4.93 3.33
N PHE A 111 -9.41 4.65 3.26
CA PHE A 111 -9.90 3.43 2.63
C PHE A 111 -9.38 3.28 1.21
N GLU A 112 -9.55 4.28 0.36
CA GLU A 112 -9.06 4.19 -1.01
C GLU A 112 -7.53 4.18 -1.07
N VAL A 113 -6.90 5.10 -0.33
CA VAL A 113 -5.47 5.34 -0.40
C VAL A 113 -4.65 4.13 0.08
N PHE A 114 -5.01 3.52 1.21
CA PHE A 114 -4.25 2.38 1.73
C PHE A 114 -4.35 1.15 0.82
N ASN A 115 -5.52 0.89 0.23
CA ASN A 115 -5.71 -0.24 -0.69
C ASN A 115 -4.95 -0.04 -2.00
N GLN A 116 -5.09 1.13 -2.61
CA GLN A 116 -4.34 1.42 -3.83
C GLN A 116 -2.83 1.41 -3.57
N SER A 117 -2.39 1.92 -2.41
CA SER A 117 -0.98 1.93 -2.02
C SER A 117 -0.40 0.52 -1.86
N GLY A 118 -1.12 -0.40 -1.21
CA GLY A 118 -0.69 -1.80 -1.14
C GLY A 118 -0.66 -2.48 -2.52
N MET A 119 -1.58 -2.11 -3.41
CA MET A 119 -1.58 -2.64 -4.77
C MET A 119 -0.39 -2.10 -5.59
N ASP A 120 0.06 -0.86 -5.38
CA ASP A 120 1.28 -0.31 -5.98
C ASP A 120 2.52 -1.10 -5.54
N HIS A 121 2.61 -1.40 -4.24
CA HIS A 121 3.70 -2.20 -3.65
C HIS A 121 3.81 -3.56 -4.34
N GLU A 122 2.70 -4.29 -4.47
CA GLU A 122 2.73 -5.63 -5.07
C GLU A 122 2.88 -5.60 -6.59
N ALA A 123 2.08 -4.80 -7.29
CA ALA A 123 2.03 -4.85 -8.76
C ALA A 123 3.25 -4.19 -9.40
N ILE A 124 3.71 -3.06 -8.85
CA ILE A 124 4.80 -2.28 -9.43
C ILE A 124 6.10 -2.57 -8.66
N GLY A 125 6.04 -2.52 -7.33
CA GLY A 125 7.21 -2.75 -6.48
C GLY A 125 7.81 -4.16 -6.59
N HIS A 126 6.97 -5.20 -6.65
CA HIS A 126 7.45 -6.57 -6.80
C HIS A 126 7.38 -7.07 -8.24
N LEU A 127 6.18 -7.09 -8.83
CA LEU A 127 5.99 -7.78 -10.11
C LEU A 127 6.62 -7.06 -11.30
N TYR A 128 6.40 -5.75 -11.45
CA TYR A 128 7.07 -4.97 -12.50
C TYR A 128 8.59 -5.02 -12.35
N HIS A 129 9.13 -4.74 -11.15
CA HIS A 129 10.58 -4.75 -10.94
C HIS A 129 11.20 -6.12 -11.26
N ARG A 130 10.55 -7.21 -10.87
CA ARG A 130 11.00 -8.56 -11.24
C ARG A 130 11.06 -8.75 -12.76
N MET A 131 10.03 -8.31 -13.49
CA MET A 131 10.00 -8.41 -14.95
C MET A 131 11.03 -7.51 -15.63
N ASP A 132 11.40 -6.39 -15.01
CA ASP A 132 12.41 -5.46 -15.53
C ASP A 132 13.85 -5.78 -15.06
N GLY A 133 14.03 -6.85 -14.26
CA GLY A 133 15.33 -7.22 -13.71
C GLY A 133 15.87 -6.22 -12.68
N GLN A 134 15.01 -5.46 -12.02
CA GLN A 134 15.34 -4.53 -10.94
C GLN A 134 15.24 -5.22 -9.56
N ASP A 135 15.73 -4.55 -8.51
CA ASP A 135 15.53 -5.00 -7.13
C ASP A 135 14.02 -5.04 -6.81
N CYS A 136 13.54 -6.23 -6.44
CA CYS A 136 12.15 -6.50 -6.06
C CYS A 136 12.02 -6.93 -4.59
N SER A 137 12.98 -6.54 -3.74
CA SER A 137 12.89 -6.68 -2.29
C SER A 137 11.71 -5.88 -1.71
N GLU A 138 11.24 -6.26 -0.52
CA GLU A 138 10.19 -5.49 0.20
C GLU A 138 10.56 -4.01 0.33
N LYS A 139 11.84 -3.72 0.58
CA LYS A 139 12.35 -2.35 0.67
C LYS A 139 12.22 -1.60 -0.65
N ALA A 140 12.54 -2.22 -1.78
CA ALA A 140 12.36 -1.63 -3.09
C ALA A 140 10.88 -1.39 -3.41
N ALA A 141 10.01 -2.32 -3.01
CA ALA A 141 8.57 -2.17 -3.19
C ALA A 141 8.00 -1.00 -2.36
N VAL A 142 8.45 -0.83 -1.11
CA VAL A 142 8.11 0.35 -0.29
C VAL A 142 8.61 1.65 -0.95
N ARG A 143 9.79 1.66 -1.59
CA ARG A 143 10.26 2.84 -2.33
C ARG A 143 9.34 3.20 -3.49
N VAL A 144 8.87 2.22 -4.25
CA VAL A 144 7.87 2.43 -5.32
C VAL A 144 6.56 2.97 -4.74
N GLN A 145 6.08 2.38 -3.66
CA GLN A 145 4.87 2.82 -2.96
C GLN A 145 4.96 4.30 -2.55
N ILE A 146 6.10 4.72 -1.98
CA ILE A 146 6.40 6.11 -1.62
C ILE A 146 6.47 7.01 -2.86
N GLN A 147 7.16 6.57 -3.92
CA GLN A 147 7.33 7.34 -5.15
C GLN A 147 5.97 7.62 -5.79
N LEU A 148 5.13 6.61 -5.92
CA LEU A 148 3.79 6.78 -6.49
C LEU A 148 2.88 7.60 -5.58
N ALA A 149 3.00 7.46 -4.26
CA ALA A 149 2.27 8.32 -3.32
C ALA A 149 2.65 9.81 -3.49
N HIS A 150 3.94 10.12 -3.67
CA HIS A 150 4.43 11.50 -3.88
C HIS A 150 3.78 12.17 -5.09
N GLU A 151 3.62 11.45 -6.19
CA GLU A 151 3.06 12.01 -7.41
C GLU A 151 1.55 12.24 -7.35
N ARG A 152 0.82 11.60 -6.43
CA ARG A 152 -0.63 11.77 -6.30
C ARG A 152 -1.03 13.06 -5.57
N ARG A 153 -0.07 13.79 -4.97
CA ARG A 153 -0.19 15.18 -4.45
C ARG A 153 -1.51 15.50 -3.74
N TYR A 154 -1.93 14.62 -2.83
CA TYR A 154 -3.14 14.76 -2.03
C TYR A 154 -2.83 14.36 -0.59
N LEU A 155 -3.43 15.05 0.39
CA LEU A 155 -3.02 14.99 1.81
C LEU A 155 -2.94 13.55 2.34
N ALA A 156 -3.92 12.72 2.04
CA ALA A 156 -3.92 11.32 2.46
C ALA A 156 -2.70 10.54 1.92
N TRP A 157 -2.28 10.80 0.69
CA TRP A 157 -1.09 10.20 0.07
C TRP A 157 0.21 10.73 0.67
N GLU A 158 0.26 12.00 1.08
CA GLU A 158 1.42 12.54 1.81
C GLU A 158 1.60 11.80 3.13
N LEU A 159 0.51 11.56 3.87
CA LEU A 159 0.57 10.80 5.12
C LEU A 159 1.02 9.35 4.90
N ILE A 160 0.64 8.70 3.80
CA ILE A 160 1.18 7.38 3.45
C ILE A 160 2.71 7.42 3.38
N ARG A 161 3.29 8.42 2.72
CA ARG A 161 4.76 8.52 2.58
C ARG A 161 5.45 8.61 3.93
N GLU A 162 4.83 9.28 4.89
CA GLU A 162 5.37 9.46 6.22
C GLU A 162 5.22 8.22 7.10
N VAL A 163 4.02 7.61 7.12
CA VAL A 163 3.72 6.55 8.11
C VAL A 163 3.99 5.15 7.59
N MET A 164 3.89 4.92 6.28
CA MET A 164 3.91 3.56 5.72
C MET A 164 5.21 2.80 6.01
N PRO A 165 6.41 3.40 5.93
CA PRO A 165 7.63 2.73 6.33
C PRO A 165 7.56 2.19 7.76
N ALA A 166 7.12 3.04 8.70
CA ALA A 166 6.97 2.66 10.10
C ALA A 166 5.90 1.57 10.31
N VAL A 167 4.76 1.67 9.61
CA VAL A 167 3.68 0.66 9.67
C VAL A 167 4.15 -0.70 9.12
N LEU A 168 5.07 -0.70 8.17
CA LEU A 168 5.69 -1.91 7.59
C LEU A 168 6.93 -2.40 8.38
N GLY A 169 7.26 -1.77 9.51
CA GLY A 169 8.37 -2.18 10.37
C GLY A 169 9.74 -1.63 9.94
N TYR A 170 9.77 -0.67 9.01
CA TYR A 170 10.96 0.10 8.66
C TYR A 170 11.13 1.32 9.58
N GLN A 171 12.28 2.00 9.44
CA GLN A 171 12.64 3.18 10.24
C GLN A 171 11.56 4.29 10.22
N PHE A 172 11.55 5.10 11.27
CA PHE A 172 10.44 5.99 11.65
C PHE A 172 10.23 7.19 10.72
N ASN A 173 11.25 7.56 9.93
CA ASN A 173 11.11 8.64 8.98
C ASN A 173 11.69 8.24 7.61
N ILE A 174 11.11 8.84 6.57
CA ILE A 174 11.48 8.58 5.18
C ILE A 174 12.95 8.95 4.88
N ALA A 175 13.51 9.92 5.59
CA ALA A 175 14.90 10.33 5.45
C ALA A 175 15.88 9.24 5.96
N GLU A 176 15.53 8.55 7.03
CA GLU A 176 16.25 7.42 7.61
C GLU A 176 16.07 6.17 6.73
N PHE A 177 14.83 5.90 6.31
CA PHE A 177 14.56 4.84 5.33
C PHE A 177 15.41 4.97 4.06
N ASN A 178 15.61 6.19 3.57
CA ASN A 178 16.46 6.48 2.42
C ASN A 178 17.97 6.39 2.70
N LYS A 179 18.41 6.45 3.96
CA LYS A 179 19.83 6.38 4.38
C LYS A 179 20.37 4.97 4.55
N THR A 180 19.51 3.98 4.74
CA THR A 180 19.95 2.58 4.73
C THR A 180 20.27 2.20 3.28
N GLN A 181 21.55 2.14 2.92
CA GLN A 181 22.02 1.54 1.66
C GLN A 181 22.19 0.04 1.88
#